data_AF-A0A0H3GZB8-F1
#
_entry.id   AF-A0A0H3GZB8-F1
#
_cell.length_a   1.000
_cell.length_b   1.000
_cell.length_c   1.000
_cell.angle_alpha   90.00
_cell.angle_beta   90.00
_cell.angle_gamma   90.00
#
_symmetry.space_group_name_H-M   'P 1'
#
loop_
_entity.id
_entity.type
_entity.pdbx_description
1 polymer ?
#
loop_
_entity_poly.entity_id
_entity_poly.type
_entity_poly.pdbx_seq_one_letter_code
_entity_poly.pdbx_strand_id
1 'polypeptide(L)' 'MEHGDDLVLLSDGVTAAIADGRFLEILQSAPITLYVLQDDVDARGLAGQIADSVGRVSYTDFVRLTVKHAGQLAW' A
#
# COMPACT_ATOMS: atom_id res chain seq x y z
N MET A 1 1.47 11.42 -8.52
CA MET A 1 2.39 10.68 -7.65
C MET A 1 3.70 11.41 -7.69
N GLU A 2 3.86 12.29 -6.73
CA GLU A 2 5.00 13.18 -6.55
C GLU A 2 5.83 12.73 -5.34
N HIS A 3 7.01 13.33 -5.19
CA HIS A 3 7.88 13.00 -4.07
C HIS A 3 7.21 13.34 -2.74
N GLY A 4 7.14 12.36 -1.84
CA GLY A 4 6.52 12.52 -0.52
C GLY A 4 5.07 12.07 -0.44
N ASP A 5 4.45 11.70 -1.56
CA ASP A 5 3.15 11.03 -1.56
C ASP A 5 3.26 9.63 -0.94
N ASP A 6 2.22 9.23 -0.20
CA ASP A 6 2.05 7.85 0.26
C ASP A 6 0.86 7.21 -0.49
N LEU A 7 1.05 6.01 -1.01
CA LEU A 7 -0.01 5.19 -1.59
C LEU A 7 -0.36 4.05 -0.64
N VAL A 8 -1.63 3.95 -0.25
CA VAL A 8 -2.13 2.84 0.58
C VAL A 8 -3.03 1.95 -0.27
N LEU A 9 -2.66 0.68 -0.38
CA LEU A 9 -3.44 -0.35 -1.06
C LEU A 9 -4.43 -0.98 -0.07
N LEU A 10 -5.71 -0.93 -0.44
CA LEU A 10 -6.86 -1.35 0.36
C LEU A 10 -7.68 -2.36 -0.44
N SER A 11 -8.52 -3.14 0.24
CA SER A 11 -9.43 -4.12 -0.37
C SER A 11 -8.71 -4.96 -1.42
N ASP A 12 -9.23 -5.08 -2.65
CA ASP A 12 -8.59 -5.88 -3.70
C ASP A 12 -7.29 -5.24 -4.24
N GLY A 13 -7.06 -3.96 -3.95
CA GLY A 13 -5.83 -3.25 -4.31
C GLY A 13 -4.57 -3.85 -3.68
N VAL A 14 -4.69 -4.58 -2.56
CA VAL A 14 -3.53 -5.25 -1.92
C VAL A 14 -2.86 -6.28 -2.83
N THR A 15 -3.57 -6.78 -3.85
CA THR A 15 -3.01 -7.70 -4.86
C THR A 15 -1.89 -7.07 -5.68
N ALA A 16 -1.85 -5.74 -5.80
CA ALA A 16 -0.79 -5.03 -6.51
C ALA A 16 0.57 -5.06 -5.79
N ALA A 17 0.59 -5.41 -4.49
CA ALA A 17 1.80 -5.50 -3.68
C ALA A 17 2.39 -6.92 -3.57
N ILE A 18 1.83 -7.90 -4.30
CA ILE A 18 2.40 -9.25 -4.38
C ILE A 18 3.83 -9.17 -4.94
N ALA A 19 4.77 -9.81 -4.25
CA ALA A 19 6.16 -9.96 -4.67
C ALA A 19 6.24 -10.59 -6.07
N ASP A 20 7.13 -10.04 -6.89
CA ASP A 20 7.29 -10.41 -8.32
C ASP A 20 5.99 -10.22 -9.15
N GLY A 21 5.01 -9.50 -8.60
CA GLY A 21 3.76 -9.18 -9.27
C GLY A 21 3.94 -8.12 -10.36
N ARG A 22 3.15 -8.25 -11.44
CA ARG A 22 3.20 -7.37 -12.62
C ARG A 22 3.16 -5.86 -12.31
N PHE A 23 2.47 -5.47 -11.25
CA PHE A 23 2.24 -4.06 -10.91
C PHE A 23 3.26 -3.50 -9.91
N LEU A 24 3.99 -4.36 -9.21
CA LEU A 24 4.86 -3.90 -8.13
C LEU A 24 6.01 -3.04 -8.67
N GLU A 25 6.61 -3.44 -9.79
CA GLU A 25 7.73 -2.72 -10.41
C GLU A 25 7.35 -1.27 -10.77
N ILE A 26 6.18 -1.07 -11.41
CA ILE A 26 5.74 0.27 -11.79
C ILE A 26 5.43 1.13 -10.56
N LEU A 27 4.85 0.55 -9.49
CA LEU A 27 4.60 1.27 -8.24
C LEU A 27 5.89 1.64 -7.51
N GLN A 28 6.88 0.75 -7.48
CA GLN A 28 8.20 1.00 -6.89
C GLN A 28 9.04 2.00 -7.69
N SER A 29 8.79 2.15 -8.99
CA SER A 29 9.47 3.15 -9.82
C SER A 29 8.98 4.58 -9.55
N ALA A 30 7.80 4.73 -8.93
CA ALA A 30 7.25 6.03 -8.57
C ALA A 30 7.93 6.56 -7.28
N PRO A 31 8.12 7.88 -7.13
CA PRO A 31 8.79 8.48 -5.97
C PRO A 31 7.88 8.56 -4.73
N ILE A 32 7.21 7.45 -4.39
CA ILE A 32 6.20 7.37 -3.34
C ILE A 32 6.57 6.33 -2.27
N THR A 33 5.96 6.41 -1.10
CA THR A 33 5.98 5.30 -0.13
C THR A 33 4.77 4.41 -0.36
N LEU A 34 4.99 3.10 -0.53
CA LEU A 34 3.91 2.13 -0.75
C LEU A 34 3.55 1.40 0.55
N TYR A 35 2.26 1.37 0.85
CA TYR A 35 1.71 0.65 1.99
C TYR A 35 0.58 -0.31 1.58
N VAL A 36 0.38 -1.36 2.38
CA VAL A 36 -0.79 -2.25 2.31
C VAL A 36 -1.51 -2.29 3.66
N LEU A 37 -2.83 -2.33 3.63
CA LEU A 37 -3.60 -2.60 4.84
C LEU A 37 -3.50 -4.09 5.21
N GLN A 38 -2.90 -4.38 6.36
CA GLN A 38 -2.62 -5.76 6.79
C GLN A 38 -3.89 -6.61 6.92
N ASP A 39 -4.97 -6.04 7.45
CA ASP A 39 -6.26 -6.73 7.59
C ASP A 39 -6.80 -7.23 6.23
N ASP A 40 -6.64 -6.45 5.16
CA ASP A 40 -7.06 -6.84 3.80
C ASP A 40 -6.15 -7.89 3.16
N VAL A 41 -4.86 -7.85 3.48
CA VAL A 41 -3.88 -8.87 3.08
C VAL A 41 -4.21 -10.20 3.74
N ASP A 42 -4.52 -10.19 5.04
CA ASP A 42 -4.87 -11.38 5.81
C ASP A 42 -6.20 -11.97 5.35
N ALA A 43 -7.22 -11.13 5.11
CA ALA A 43 -8.51 -11.56 4.59
C ALA A 43 -8.42 -12.31 3.25
N ARG A 44 -7.38 -12.02 2.45
CA ARG A 44 -7.12 -12.66 1.15
C ARG A 44 -6.08 -13.79 1.22
N GLY A 45 -5.50 -14.06 2.39
CA GLY A 45 -4.45 -15.07 2.55
C GLY A 45 -3.13 -14.73 1.86
N LEU A 46 -2.82 -13.44 1.71
CA LEU A 46 -1.66 -12.95 0.96
C LEU A 46 -0.45 -12.58 1.83
N ALA A 47 -0.51 -12.77 3.16
CA ALA A 47 0.52 -12.28 4.09
C ALA A 47 1.96 -12.68 3.73
N GLY A 48 2.16 -13.93 3.27
CA GLY A 48 3.46 -14.46 2.84
C GLY A 48 3.84 -14.14 1.39
N GLN A 49 3.02 -13.38 0.67
CA GLN A 49 3.22 -13.04 -0.74
C GLN A 49 3.48 -11.55 -0.95
N ILE A 50 3.29 -10.69 0.06
CA ILE A 50 3.54 -9.25 -0.06
C ILE A 50 5.04 -8.98 -0.06
N ALA A 51 5.50 -8.14 -1.00
CA ALA A 51 6.90 -7.74 -1.09
C ALA A 51 7.38 -6.99 0.16
N ASP A 52 8.60 -7.29 0.60
CA ASP A 52 9.21 -6.72 1.81
C ASP A 52 9.46 -5.21 1.72
N SER A 53 9.55 -4.66 0.51
CA SER A 53 9.66 -3.22 0.29
C SER A 53 8.38 -2.45 0.64
N VAL A 54 7.24 -3.14 0.76
CA VAL A 54 5.93 -2.54 0.97
C VAL A 54 5.65 -2.47 2.47
N GLY A 55 5.38 -1.26 2.97
CA GLY A 55 5.04 -1.07 4.37
C GLY A 55 3.69 -1.71 4.70
N ARG A 56 3.61 -2.40 5.84
CA ARG A 56 2.35 -2.97 6.34
C ARG A 56 1.76 -2.00 7.37
N VAL A 57 0.51 -1.62 7.20
CA VAL A 57 -0.19 -0.69 8.09
C VAL A 57 -1.44 -1.33 8.68
N SER A 58 -1.75 -0.99 9.93
CA SER A 58 -3.04 -1.28 10.55
C SER A 58 -4.07 -0.19 10.19
N TYR A 59 -5.34 -0.39 10.54
CA TYR A 59 -6.35 0.68 10.46
C TYR A 59 -5.95 1.93 11.27
N THR A 60 -5.28 1.76 12.41
CA THR A 60 -4.79 2.90 13.21
C THR A 60 -3.74 3.69 12.45
N ASP A 61 -2.84 3.01 11.74
CA ASP A 61 -1.81 3.67 10.94
C ASP A 61 -2.39 4.29 9.68
N PHE A 62 -3.41 3.69 9.08
CA PHE A 62 -4.16 4.30 7.98
C PHE A 62 -4.81 5.62 8.42
N VAL A 63 -5.46 5.67 9.59
CA VAL A 63 -5.99 6.93 10.14
C VAL A 63 -4.87 7.96 10.37
N ARG A 64 -3.69 7.54 10.82
CA ARG A 64 -2.55 8.47 10.97
C ARG A 64 -2.06 9.00 9.63
N LEU A 65 -2.07 8.18 8.58
CA LEU A 65 -1.70 8.60 7.23
C LEU A 65 -2.68 9.64 6.67
N THR A 66 -3.99 9.49 6.93
CA THR A 66 -4.97 10.50 6.49
C THR A 66 -4.87 11.81 7.27
N VAL A 67 -4.33 11.79 8.49
CA VAL A 67 -3.99 13.02 9.23
C VAL A 67 -2.70 13.66 8.73
N LYS A 68 -1.70 12.85 8.30
CA LYS A 68 -0.42 13.33 7.77
C LYS A 68 -0.59 14.13 6.46
N HIS A 69 -1.51 13.70 5.59
CA HIS A 69 -1.70 14.28 4.27
C HIS A 69 -2.95 15.17 4.22
N ALA A 70 -2.80 16.40 3.71
CA ALA A 70 -3.89 17.38 3.67
C ALA A 70 -5.02 17.03 2.66
N GLY A 71 -4.76 16.14 1.73
CA GLY A 71 -5.70 15.67 0.73
C GLY A 71 -5.51 14.19 0.42
N GLN A 72 -6.57 13.58 -0.10
CA GLN A 72 -6.54 12.20 -0.57
C GLN A 72 -7.11 12.12 -1.98
N LEU A 73 -6.61 11.16 -2.75
CA LEU A 73 -7.19 10.73 -4.01
C LEU A 73 -7.54 9.24 -3.86
N ALA A 74 -8.83 8.94 -3.76
CA ALA A 74 -9.33 7.58 -3.61
C ALA A 74 -9.65 7.00 -5.00
N TRP A 75 -9.15 5.80 -5.26
CA TRP A 75 -9.35 5.02 -6.48
C TRP A 75 -9.95 3.67 -6.16
#